data_AF-A0A2N7RCA9-F1
#
_entry.id   AF-A0A2N7RCA9-F1
#
_cell.length_a   1.000
_cell.length_b   1.000
_cell.length_c   1.000
_cell.angle_alpha   90.00
_cell.angle_beta   90.00
_cell.angle_gamma   90.00
#
_symmetry.space_group_name_H-M   'P 1'
#
loop_
_entity.id
_entity.type
_entity.pdbx_description
1 polymer ?
#
loop_
_entity_poly.entity_id
_entity_poly.type
_entity_poly.pdbx_seq_one_letter_code
_entity_poly.pdbx_strand_id
1 'polypeptide(L)'
;MSGLYVKGQQIISTTARGATQVSRIKIGTSSNAIFSGPLRDVLKHHVKEKARHYFLFGKYIQITCDYLSGIDKIKASSLTLDNAIQKTATHQVGKGSYDAKYYKGDDGEYPGSSQSRFDVKAIDILNRQSTGQIDTVAAHYNNLGLSPKFVNIMQEMIGEHPDRKVLKKLNEICIALCAGTSILPKEINLGPEKIMDRLQREHYEYFQKSGGALLSQESIDSYVDKGTAQISNWGGRNHKGTEIGQLMEPYKAGLAETRIILYPQAMRSIEYFLQDMIEAEDFTLGSSLQDLSDRYLQETESGNKGIRVPRPESVQKLIDEFQVERRINSGALLGPGSTSSSDPLQ
;
A
#
# COMPACT_ATOMS: atom_id res chain seq x y z
N MET A 1 49.23 25.42 -19.60
CA MET A 1 49.42 23.99 -19.34
C MET A 1 49.50 23.78 -17.84
N SER A 2 48.60 22.95 -17.33
CA SER A 2 48.66 22.14 -16.09
C SER A 2 49.35 22.73 -14.86
N GLY A 3 48.51 23.21 -13.92
CA GLY A 3 48.87 23.60 -12.57
C GLY A 3 49.04 22.43 -11.60
N LEU A 4 49.88 22.67 -10.61
CA LEU A 4 50.30 21.82 -9.50
C LEU A 4 49.20 21.66 -8.43
N TYR A 5 49.19 20.46 -7.83
CA TYR A 5 48.52 20.08 -6.60
C TYR A 5 49.00 20.90 -5.38
N VAL A 6 48.08 21.35 -4.51
CA VAL A 6 48.20 21.24 -3.04
C VAL A 6 46.81 21.09 -2.39
N LYS A 7 46.72 20.05 -1.54
CA LYS A 7 45.82 19.77 -0.41
C LYS A 7 44.97 20.92 0.15
N GLY A 8 43.67 20.65 0.30
CA GLY A 8 42.81 21.25 1.32
C GLY A 8 42.14 20.15 2.16
N GLN A 9 42.37 20.15 3.47
CA GLN A 9 41.64 19.33 4.43
C GLN A 9 40.16 19.69 4.39
N GLN A 10 39.28 18.70 4.24
CA GLN A 10 37.89 18.86 4.63
C GLN A 10 37.56 17.86 5.74
N ILE A 11 37.16 18.47 6.85
CA ILE A 11 36.79 17.90 8.13
C ILE A 11 35.62 16.92 7.90
N ILE A 12 35.77 15.71 8.40
CA ILE A 12 34.74 14.69 8.47
C ILE A 12 33.66 15.19 9.43
N SER A 13 32.55 15.71 8.89
CA SER A 13 31.31 15.88 9.64
C SER A 13 30.40 14.69 9.35
N THR A 14 30.46 13.70 10.24
CA THR A 14 29.46 12.65 10.38
C THR A 14 28.13 13.25 10.81
N THR A 15 27.20 13.41 9.87
CA THR A 15 25.79 13.66 10.18
C THR A 15 24.90 12.62 9.49
N ALA A 16 24.33 11.78 10.36
CA ALA A 16 23.22 10.85 10.20
C ALA A 16 22.49 10.86 8.85
N ARG A 17 22.85 9.91 7.98
CA ARG A 17 21.93 9.39 6.96
C ARG A 17 20.91 8.50 7.65
N GLY A 18 19.68 9.00 7.81
CA GLY A 18 18.62 8.20 8.43
C GLY A 18 17.34 8.96 8.72
N ALA A 19 16.90 9.85 7.84
CA ALA A 19 15.53 10.40 7.89
C ALA A 19 14.74 9.77 6.73
N THR A 20 14.06 8.67 7.06
CA THR A 20 13.10 7.98 6.21
C THR A 20 12.04 9.00 5.80
N GLN A 21 12.03 9.37 4.53
CA GLN A 21 11.00 10.19 3.92
C GLN A 21 9.67 9.43 4.07
N VAL A 22 8.86 9.77 5.07
CA VAL A 22 7.48 9.29 5.16
C VAL A 22 6.75 9.90 3.99
N SER A 23 6.67 9.15 2.90
CA SER A 23 6.01 9.55 1.67
C SER A 23 4.57 9.91 2.00
N ARG A 24 4.22 11.19 1.90
CA ARG A 24 2.85 11.61 1.60
C ARG A 24 2.43 10.77 0.39
N ILE A 25 1.23 10.23 0.42
CA ILE A 25 0.76 9.29 -0.60
C ILE A 25 0.74 9.99 -1.97
N LYS A 26 1.89 9.94 -2.66
CA LYS A 26 1.99 10.04 -4.11
C LYS A 26 1.88 8.62 -4.62
N ILE A 27 0.65 8.16 -4.82
CA ILE A 27 0.42 7.12 -5.81
C ILE A 27 0.53 7.85 -7.14
N GLY A 28 1.77 7.96 -7.64
CA GLY A 28 2.04 8.56 -8.93
C GLY A 28 1.37 7.73 -10.03
N THR A 29 0.74 8.39 -10.99
CA THR A 29 0.48 7.77 -12.28
C THR A 29 1.83 7.49 -12.94
N SER A 30 2.02 6.25 -13.41
CA SER A 30 3.13 5.82 -14.27
C SER A 30 4.56 5.92 -13.72
N SER A 31 4.93 5.01 -12.82
CA SER A 31 6.02 4.06 -13.03
C SER A 31 5.97 3.08 -11.87
N ASN A 32 5.44 1.88 -12.08
CA ASN A 32 5.51 0.85 -11.04
C ASN A 32 6.98 0.68 -10.69
N ALA A 33 7.33 0.83 -9.42
CA ALA A 33 8.59 0.30 -8.92
C ALA A 33 8.54 -1.21 -9.18
N ILE A 34 9.13 -1.65 -10.29
CA ILE A 34 9.44 -3.05 -10.49
C ILE A 34 10.46 -3.35 -9.39
N PHE A 35 10.01 -3.98 -8.31
CA PHE A 35 10.93 -4.53 -7.32
C PHE A 35 11.71 -5.66 -8.01
N SER A 36 12.77 -5.26 -8.67
CA SER A 36 13.80 -6.13 -9.22
C SER A 36 14.83 -6.37 -8.13
N GLY A 37 15.40 -7.56 -8.13
CA GLY A 37 16.33 -7.99 -7.11
C GLY A 37 16.18 -9.46 -6.76
N PRO A 38 16.97 -9.92 -5.77
CA PRO A 38 16.89 -11.27 -5.26
C PRO A 38 15.49 -11.62 -4.74
N LEU A 39 15.03 -12.84 -5.04
CA LEU A 39 13.72 -13.34 -4.60
C LEU A 39 13.52 -13.28 -3.08
N ARG A 40 14.58 -13.45 -2.28
CA ARG A 40 14.53 -13.28 -0.82
C ARG A 40 13.95 -11.92 -0.38
N ASP A 41 14.28 -10.85 -1.10
CA ASP A 41 13.90 -9.49 -0.73
C ASP A 41 12.58 -9.11 -1.42
N VAL A 42 12.48 -9.42 -2.71
CA VAL A 42 11.31 -9.11 -3.53
C VAL A 42 10.06 -9.79 -2.97
N LEU A 43 10.12 -11.08 -2.63
CA LEU A 43 8.94 -11.80 -2.12
C LEU A 43 8.53 -11.32 -0.74
N LYS A 44 9.51 -10.99 0.11
CA LYS A 44 9.24 -10.39 1.42
C LYS A 44 8.52 -9.06 1.29
N HIS A 45 8.94 -8.20 0.37
CA HIS A 45 8.28 -6.92 0.10
C HIS A 45 6.91 -7.11 -0.55
N HIS A 46 6.82 -8.01 -1.52
CA HIS A 46 5.58 -8.35 -2.23
C HIS A 46 4.47 -8.73 -1.25
N VAL A 47 4.76 -9.60 -0.28
CA VAL A 47 3.79 -10.01 0.76
C VAL A 47 3.30 -8.83 1.60
N LYS A 48 4.19 -7.91 1.98
CA LYS A 48 3.80 -6.70 2.73
C LYS A 48 2.88 -5.82 1.90
N GLU A 49 3.22 -5.60 0.64
CA GLU A 49 2.38 -4.85 -0.29
C GLU A 49 1.04 -5.55 -0.52
N LYS A 50 1.01 -6.89 -0.61
CA LYS A 50 -0.24 -7.66 -0.70
C LYS A 50 -1.17 -7.39 0.47
N ALA A 51 -0.64 -7.50 1.70
CA ALA A 51 -1.44 -7.25 2.89
C ALA A 51 -1.89 -5.79 2.95
N ARG A 52 -0.96 -4.84 2.73
CA ARG A 52 -1.26 -3.40 2.71
C ARG A 52 -2.38 -3.06 1.72
N HIS A 53 -2.28 -3.52 0.47
CA HIS A 53 -3.29 -3.26 -0.55
C HIS A 53 -4.64 -3.88 -0.18
N TYR A 54 -4.65 -5.14 0.29
CA TYR A 54 -5.88 -5.81 0.71
C TYR A 54 -6.63 -5.09 1.83
N PHE A 55 -5.94 -4.75 2.93
CA PHE A 55 -6.58 -4.14 4.10
C PHE A 55 -6.99 -2.69 3.82
N LEU A 56 -6.13 -1.90 3.16
CA LEU A 56 -6.49 -0.54 2.78
C LEU A 56 -7.62 -0.52 1.75
N PHE A 57 -7.66 -1.46 0.81
CA PHE A 57 -8.70 -1.53 -0.20
C PHE A 57 -10.09 -1.62 0.45
N GLY A 58 -10.31 -2.58 1.34
CA GLY A 58 -11.63 -2.71 1.97
C GLY A 58 -12.01 -1.49 2.81
N LYS A 59 -11.04 -0.86 3.51
CA LYS A 59 -11.30 0.35 4.30
C LYS A 59 -11.64 1.57 3.42
N TYR A 60 -10.92 1.77 2.31
CA TYR A 60 -11.23 2.87 1.39
C TYR A 60 -12.53 2.64 0.62
N ILE A 61 -12.90 1.40 0.32
CA ILE A 61 -14.23 1.10 -0.23
C ILE A 61 -15.32 1.47 0.78
N GLN A 62 -15.15 1.14 2.07
CA GLN A 62 -16.09 1.55 3.12
C GLN A 62 -16.25 3.08 3.17
N ILE A 63 -15.13 3.82 3.23
CA ILE A 63 -15.14 5.29 3.23
C ILE A 63 -15.82 5.83 1.96
N THR A 64 -15.57 5.20 0.80
CA THR A 64 -16.18 5.63 -0.47
C THR A 64 -17.68 5.40 -0.49
N CYS A 65 -18.17 4.24 -0.05
CA CYS A 65 -19.60 3.97 0.05
C CYS A 65 -20.32 4.97 0.98
N ASP A 66 -19.70 5.29 2.11
CA ASP A 66 -20.20 6.30 3.03
C ASP A 66 -20.22 7.69 2.39
N TYR A 67 -19.16 8.06 1.67
CA TYR A 67 -19.03 9.37 1.02
C TYR A 67 -20.08 9.53 -0.08
N LEU A 68 -20.26 8.51 -0.92
CA LEU A 68 -21.31 8.47 -1.95
C LEU A 68 -22.70 8.62 -1.33
N SER A 69 -22.96 7.94 -0.22
CA SER A 69 -24.22 8.06 0.53
C SER A 69 -24.44 9.44 1.13
N GLY A 70 -23.36 10.15 1.48
CA GLY A 70 -23.40 11.53 1.93
C GLY A 70 -23.70 12.53 0.82
N ILE A 71 -23.34 12.23 -0.44
CA ILE A 71 -23.66 13.08 -1.59
C ILE A 71 -25.09 12.82 -2.08
N ASP A 72 -25.41 11.56 -2.40
CA ASP A 72 -26.72 11.15 -2.92
C ASP A 72 -27.13 9.83 -2.28
N LYS A 73 -27.94 9.95 -1.23
CA LYS A 73 -28.45 8.81 -0.47
C LYS A 73 -29.32 7.89 -1.33
N ILE A 74 -30.08 8.40 -2.29
CA ILE A 74 -31.00 7.58 -3.08
C ILE A 74 -30.21 6.71 -4.04
N LYS A 75 -29.29 7.31 -4.79
CA LYS A 75 -28.45 6.57 -5.76
C LYS A 75 -27.51 5.59 -5.06
N ALA A 76 -26.91 6.00 -3.95
CA ALA A 76 -25.98 5.16 -3.19
C ALA A 76 -26.67 4.14 -2.27
N SER A 77 -27.99 4.24 -2.01
CA SER A 77 -28.74 3.35 -1.11
C SER A 77 -28.55 1.86 -1.39
N SER A 78 -28.26 1.53 -2.65
CA SER A 78 -28.10 0.15 -3.09
C SER A 78 -26.64 -0.34 -3.03
N LEU A 79 -25.68 0.53 -2.70
CA LEU A 79 -24.26 0.21 -2.63
C LEU A 79 -23.87 -0.10 -1.18
N THR A 80 -23.36 -1.30 -0.95
CA THR A 80 -22.81 -1.74 0.33
C THR A 80 -21.38 -2.21 0.13
N LEU A 81 -20.60 -2.31 1.20
CA LEU A 81 -19.23 -2.86 1.11
C LEU A 81 -19.22 -4.24 0.40
N ASP A 82 -20.21 -5.08 0.68
CA ASP A 82 -20.31 -6.43 0.14
C ASP A 82 -20.59 -6.49 -1.36
N ASN A 83 -21.37 -5.54 -1.89
CA ASN A 83 -21.71 -5.51 -3.31
C ASN A 83 -20.84 -4.52 -4.11
N ALA A 84 -20.02 -3.72 -3.43
CA ALA A 84 -19.00 -2.88 -4.03
C ALA A 84 -17.74 -3.66 -4.44
N ILE A 85 -17.51 -4.83 -3.82
CA ILE A 85 -16.31 -5.64 -3.99
C ILE A 85 -16.62 -6.93 -4.77
N GLN A 86 -15.76 -7.27 -5.72
CA GLN A 86 -15.69 -8.59 -6.35
C GLN A 86 -14.57 -9.43 -5.76
N LYS A 87 -14.79 -10.74 -5.70
CA LYS A 87 -13.86 -11.74 -5.11
C LYS A 87 -12.69 -12.14 -6.03
N THR A 88 -12.44 -11.34 -7.05
CA THR A 88 -11.38 -11.52 -8.04
C THR A 88 -10.85 -10.15 -8.45
N ALA A 89 -9.55 -10.05 -8.73
CA ALA A 89 -8.96 -8.83 -9.24
C ALA A 89 -9.62 -8.40 -10.57
N THR A 90 -9.98 -7.12 -10.68
CA THR A 90 -10.62 -6.56 -11.88
C THR A 90 -9.73 -5.57 -12.64
N HIS A 91 -8.64 -5.13 -12.01
CA HIS A 91 -7.70 -4.19 -12.57
C HIS A 91 -6.29 -4.78 -12.47
N GLN A 92 -5.44 -4.44 -13.43
CA GLN A 92 -4.05 -4.89 -13.44
C GLN A 92 -3.19 -3.80 -14.07
N VAL A 93 -2.19 -3.32 -13.36
CA VAL A 93 -1.10 -2.54 -13.96
C VAL A 93 -0.01 -3.51 -14.42
N GLY A 94 0.60 -3.22 -15.56
CA GLY A 94 1.66 -4.05 -16.11
C GLY A 94 1.15 -5.35 -16.73
N LYS A 95 2.01 -5.96 -17.55
CA LYS A 95 1.79 -7.27 -18.16
C LYS A 95 3.10 -8.03 -18.03
N GLY A 96 3.00 -9.32 -17.74
CA GLY A 96 4.15 -10.21 -17.78
C GLY A 96 4.75 -10.31 -19.18
N SER A 97 5.97 -10.85 -19.27
CA SER A 97 6.58 -11.21 -20.54
C SER A 97 6.68 -12.72 -20.69
N TYR A 98 6.11 -13.22 -21.78
CA TYR A 98 6.00 -14.65 -22.10
C TYR A 98 6.93 -15.08 -23.24
N ASP A 99 7.68 -14.17 -23.86
CA ASP A 99 8.35 -14.49 -25.13
C ASP A 99 9.76 -13.91 -25.22
N ALA A 100 10.72 -14.81 -25.45
CA ALA A 100 12.12 -14.48 -25.71
C ALA A 100 12.27 -13.52 -26.91
N LYS A 101 11.34 -13.57 -27.88
CA LYS A 101 11.34 -12.75 -29.10
C LYS A 101 11.03 -11.27 -28.89
N TYR A 102 10.79 -10.82 -27.66
CA TYR A 102 10.57 -9.40 -27.36
C TYR A 102 11.67 -8.78 -26.51
N TYR A 103 12.66 -9.58 -26.09
CA TYR A 103 13.87 -9.06 -25.48
C TYR A 103 14.93 -8.98 -26.55
N LYS A 104 15.33 -7.76 -26.92
CA LYS A 104 16.54 -7.52 -27.70
C LYS A 104 17.66 -7.21 -26.72
N GLY A 105 18.84 -7.79 -26.90
CA GLY A 105 20.04 -7.39 -26.17
C GLY A 105 20.43 -5.95 -26.52
N ASP A 106 21.41 -5.41 -25.81
CA ASP A 106 21.98 -4.07 -26.10
C ASP A 106 22.60 -3.98 -27.51
N ASP A 107 22.87 -5.13 -28.13
CA ASP A 107 23.32 -5.32 -29.51
C ASP A 107 22.18 -5.32 -30.55
N GLY A 108 20.92 -5.22 -30.12
CA GLY A 108 19.75 -5.29 -30.99
C GLY A 108 19.42 -6.69 -31.51
N GLU A 109 20.19 -7.71 -31.13
CA GLU A 109 19.92 -9.10 -31.46
C GLU A 109 18.95 -9.71 -30.45
N TYR A 110 18.14 -10.67 -30.91
CA TYR A 110 17.44 -11.53 -29.97
C TYR A 110 18.50 -12.39 -29.28
N PRO A 111 18.62 -12.35 -27.95
CA PRO A 111 19.51 -13.24 -27.24
C PRO A 111 18.97 -14.65 -27.45
N GLY A 112 19.39 -15.29 -28.53
CA GLY A 112 19.24 -16.71 -28.71
C GLY A 112 19.84 -17.36 -27.47
N SER A 113 19.01 -18.07 -26.71
CA SER A 113 19.40 -18.95 -25.60
C SER A 113 19.96 -18.35 -24.30
N SER A 114 20.24 -17.05 -24.16
CA SER A 114 20.90 -16.55 -22.92
C SER A 114 19.96 -16.17 -21.76
N GLN A 115 18.65 -16.04 -21.98
CA GLN A 115 17.67 -15.92 -20.88
C GLN A 115 17.03 -17.29 -20.61
N SER A 116 17.39 -17.91 -19.48
CA SER A 116 16.76 -19.16 -19.04
C SER A 116 15.40 -18.90 -18.39
N ARG A 117 14.45 -19.83 -18.56
CA ARG A 117 13.26 -19.91 -17.68
C ARG A 117 13.68 -20.00 -16.21
N PHE A 118 12.77 -19.63 -15.32
CA PHE A 118 12.96 -19.84 -13.88
C PHE A 118 13.13 -21.33 -13.59
N ASP A 119 14.29 -21.73 -13.07
CA ASP A 119 14.52 -23.12 -12.67
C ASP A 119 14.24 -23.30 -11.18
N VAL A 120 13.19 -24.07 -10.92
CA VAL A 120 12.63 -24.41 -9.61
C VAL A 120 13.53 -25.34 -8.78
N LYS A 121 14.57 -25.91 -9.38
CA LYS A 121 15.55 -26.80 -8.73
C LYS A 121 16.86 -26.10 -8.39
N ALA A 122 16.99 -24.81 -8.72
CA ALA A 122 18.22 -24.07 -8.48
C ALA A 122 18.51 -23.97 -6.97
N ILE A 123 19.68 -24.43 -6.54
CA ILE A 123 20.10 -24.43 -5.11
C ILE A 123 20.13 -23.00 -4.54
N ASP A 124 20.42 -22.01 -5.39
CA ASP A 124 20.48 -20.60 -5.05
C ASP A 124 19.16 -19.86 -5.32
N ILE A 125 18.01 -20.56 -5.34
CA ILE A 125 16.70 -20.00 -5.73
C ILE A 125 16.35 -18.67 -5.02
N LEU A 126 16.74 -18.50 -3.76
CA LEU A 126 16.51 -17.28 -2.99
C LEU A 126 17.33 -16.06 -3.48
N ASN A 127 18.43 -16.30 -4.19
CA ASN A 127 19.31 -15.28 -4.77
C ASN A 127 18.99 -14.95 -6.22
N ARG A 128 18.15 -15.77 -6.87
CA ARG A 128 17.77 -15.52 -8.26
C ARG A 128 16.95 -14.24 -8.35
N GLN A 129 17.09 -13.57 -9.48
CA GLN A 129 16.38 -12.33 -9.75
C GLN A 129 14.88 -12.61 -9.97
N SER A 130 14.01 -11.74 -9.44
CA SER A 130 12.56 -11.79 -9.70
C SER A 130 12.20 -11.49 -11.16
N THR A 131 13.07 -10.80 -11.88
CA THR A 131 12.89 -10.35 -13.27
C THR A 131 14.08 -10.73 -14.14
N GLY A 132 13.97 -10.55 -15.46
CA GLY A 132 15.05 -10.86 -16.42
C GLY A 132 15.03 -12.31 -16.93
N GLN A 133 13.94 -13.04 -16.68
CA GLN A 133 13.70 -14.40 -17.16
C GLN A 133 12.49 -14.43 -18.10
N ILE A 134 12.43 -15.45 -18.96
CA ILE A 134 11.25 -15.76 -19.77
C ILE A 134 10.15 -16.30 -18.85
N ASP A 135 8.88 -16.11 -19.24
CA ASP A 135 7.70 -16.58 -18.50
C ASP A 135 7.51 -15.88 -17.14
N THR A 136 7.53 -14.55 -17.16
CA THR A 136 7.14 -13.71 -16.03
C THR A 136 5.70 -13.23 -16.17
N VAL A 137 5.02 -13.02 -15.06
CA VAL A 137 3.60 -12.64 -14.99
C VAL A 137 3.37 -11.54 -13.98
N ALA A 138 2.32 -10.76 -14.18
CA ALA A 138 1.86 -9.80 -13.18
C ALA A 138 1.16 -10.56 -12.04
N ALA A 139 1.71 -10.44 -10.84
CA ALA A 139 1.14 -10.95 -9.60
C ALA A 139 0.46 -9.79 -8.86
N HIS A 140 -0.84 -9.90 -8.60
CA HIS A 140 -1.62 -8.84 -7.97
C HIS A 140 -1.21 -8.64 -6.50
N TYR A 141 -1.18 -7.39 -6.03
CA TYR A 141 -1.11 -7.15 -4.59
C TYR A 141 -2.45 -7.48 -3.90
N ASN A 142 -3.56 -7.17 -4.57
CA ASN A 142 -4.90 -7.43 -4.08
C ASN A 142 -5.68 -8.32 -5.06
N ASN A 143 -6.14 -9.46 -4.59
CA ASN A 143 -6.95 -10.40 -5.36
C ASN A 143 -8.47 -10.10 -5.29
N LEU A 144 -8.84 -8.99 -4.66
CA LEU A 144 -10.19 -8.42 -4.74
C LEU A 144 -10.25 -7.32 -5.81
N GLY A 145 -11.45 -7.02 -6.27
CA GLY A 145 -11.68 -6.02 -7.31
C GLY A 145 -12.91 -5.16 -7.04
N LEU A 146 -13.06 -4.11 -7.84
CA LEU A 146 -14.26 -3.27 -7.86
C LEU A 146 -15.37 -3.96 -8.64
N SER A 147 -16.59 -3.98 -8.09
CA SER A 147 -17.74 -4.50 -8.81
C SER A 147 -18.19 -3.56 -9.95
N PRO A 148 -18.79 -4.06 -11.03
CA PRO A 148 -19.36 -3.22 -12.08
C PRO A 148 -20.35 -2.18 -11.55
N LYS A 149 -21.13 -2.56 -10.53
CA LYS A 149 -22.07 -1.65 -9.87
C LYS A 149 -21.37 -0.47 -9.21
N PHE A 150 -20.30 -0.73 -8.45
CA PHE A 150 -19.50 0.32 -7.84
C PHE A 150 -18.90 1.24 -8.90
N VAL A 151 -18.30 0.67 -9.95
CA VAL A 151 -17.67 1.44 -11.04
C VAL A 151 -18.68 2.35 -11.73
N ASN A 152 -19.87 1.84 -12.06
CA ASN A 152 -20.91 2.62 -12.72
C ASN A 152 -21.40 3.78 -11.84
N ILE A 153 -21.71 3.51 -10.57
CA ILE A 153 -22.15 4.56 -9.63
C ILE A 153 -21.05 5.62 -9.47
N MET A 154 -19.79 5.21 -9.32
CA MET A 154 -18.66 6.16 -9.22
C MET A 154 -18.54 7.03 -10.46
N GLN A 155 -18.67 6.47 -11.67
CA GLN A 155 -18.60 7.21 -12.92
C GLN A 155 -19.75 8.23 -13.06
N GLU A 156 -20.98 7.82 -12.74
CA GLU A 156 -22.14 8.71 -12.73
C GLU A 156 -21.94 9.88 -11.75
N MET A 157 -21.52 9.57 -10.53
CA MET A 157 -21.33 10.58 -9.48
C MET A 157 -20.18 11.55 -9.80
N ILE A 158 -19.11 11.08 -10.45
CA ILE A 158 -18.04 11.96 -10.94
C ILE A 158 -18.54 12.86 -12.07
N GLY A 159 -19.41 12.35 -12.95
CA GLY A 159 -20.02 13.13 -14.02
C GLY A 159 -20.95 14.24 -13.50
N GLU A 160 -21.72 13.95 -12.46
CA GLU A 160 -22.65 14.91 -11.83
C GLU A 160 -21.95 15.90 -10.88
N HIS A 161 -20.82 15.49 -10.29
CA HIS A 161 -20.05 16.31 -9.35
C HIS A 161 -18.58 16.46 -9.79
N PRO A 162 -18.32 17.09 -10.94
CA PRO A 162 -16.97 17.17 -11.51
C PRO A 162 -15.99 17.95 -10.63
N ASP A 163 -16.45 18.87 -9.79
CA ASP A 163 -15.58 19.71 -8.95
C ASP A 163 -15.22 19.08 -7.60
N ARG A 164 -15.82 17.94 -7.24
CA ARG A 164 -15.54 17.24 -5.99
C ARG A 164 -14.20 16.49 -6.06
N LYS A 165 -13.12 17.16 -5.62
CA LYS A 165 -11.76 16.60 -5.60
C LYS A 165 -11.66 15.33 -4.75
N VAL A 166 -12.34 15.27 -3.61
CA VAL A 166 -12.35 14.10 -2.72
C VAL A 166 -12.96 12.88 -3.41
N LEU A 167 -14.07 13.05 -4.15
CA LEU A 167 -14.70 11.98 -4.92
C LEU A 167 -13.72 11.35 -5.93
N LYS A 168 -13.04 12.20 -6.70
CA LYS A 168 -12.03 11.77 -7.68
C LYS A 168 -10.87 11.05 -6.99
N LYS A 169 -10.41 11.58 -5.85
CA LYS A 169 -9.31 11.00 -5.07
C LYS A 169 -9.66 9.62 -4.51
N LEU A 170 -10.87 9.44 -3.99
CA LEU A 170 -11.37 8.14 -3.52
C LEU A 170 -11.40 7.13 -4.66
N ASN A 171 -11.90 7.51 -5.83
CA ASN A 171 -11.88 6.67 -7.02
C ASN A 171 -10.45 6.21 -7.39
N GLU A 172 -9.52 7.16 -7.45
CA GLU A 172 -8.11 6.88 -7.75
C GLU A 172 -7.48 5.90 -6.75
N ILE A 173 -7.73 6.10 -5.45
CA ILE A 173 -7.22 5.22 -4.39
C ILE A 173 -7.80 3.81 -4.54
N CYS A 174 -9.12 3.67 -4.71
CA CYS A 174 -9.78 2.39 -4.86
C CYS A 174 -9.29 1.62 -6.10
N ILE A 175 -9.08 2.31 -7.23
CA ILE A 175 -8.51 1.70 -8.44
C ILE A 175 -7.05 1.30 -8.20
N ALA A 176 -6.22 2.18 -7.65
CA ALA A 176 -4.80 1.89 -7.42
C ALA A 176 -4.60 0.67 -6.51
N LEU A 177 -5.39 0.56 -5.44
CA LEU A 177 -5.29 -0.53 -4.47
C LEU A 177 -5.70 -1.90 -5.03
N CYS A 178 -6.54 -1.96 -6.08
CA CYS A 178 -6.86 -3.22 -6.75
C CYS A 178 -6.02 -3.47 -8.02
N ALA A 179 -5.44 -2.44 -8.63
CA ALA A 179 -4.65 -2.56 -9.85
C ALA A 179 -3.16 -2.88 -9.61
N GLY A 180 -2.65 -2.61 -8.41
CA GLY A 180 -1.23 -2.78 -8.08
C GLY A 180 -0.74 -4.22 -8.27
N THR A 181 0.41 -4.38 -8.92
CA THR A 181 1.05 -5.66 -9.21
C THR A 181 2.57 -5.60 -9.05
N SER A 182 3.18 -6.77 -8.90
CA SER A 182 4.61 -7.01 -9.13
C SER A 182 4.81 -7.96 -10.32
N ILE A 183 5.99 -7.94 -10.92
CA ILE A 183 6.38 -8.92 -11.94
C ILE A 183 7.12 -10.06 -11.25
N LEU A 184 6.59 -11.27 -11.34
CA LEU A 184 7.17 -12.47 -10.75
C LEU A 184 7.29 -13.60 -11.78
N PRO A 185 8.19 -14.58 -11.59
CA PRO A 185 8.18 -15.80 -12.38
C PRO A 185 6.84 -16.52 -12.31
N LYS A 186 6.41 -17.11 -13.43
CA LYS A 186 5.12 -17.81 -13.55
C LYS A 186 4.97 -18.91 -12.50
N GLU A 187 6.03 -19.64 -12.20
CA GLU A 187 6.06 -20.72 -11.20
C GLU A 187 5.77 -20.20 -9.79
N ILE A 188 6.24 -18.98 -9.46
CA ILE A 188 5.95 -18.31 -8.20
C ILE A 188 4.48 -17.87 -8.18
N ASN A 189 4.00 -17.31 -9.29
CA ASN A 189 2.61 -16.87 -9.40
C ASN A 189 1.61 -18.04 -9.35
N LEU A 190 1.99 -19.21 -9.88
CA LEU A 190 1.17 -20.42 -9.83
C LEU A 190 1.32 -21.23 -8.54
N GLY A 191 2.37 -20.97 -7.76
CA GLY A 191 2.68 -21.64 -6.50
C GLY A 191 2.25 -20.81 -5.28
N PRO A 192 3.20 -20.19 -4.55
CA PRO A 192 2.91 -19.50 -3.30
C PRO A 192 1.94 -18.31 -3.45
N GLU A 193 1.92 -17.62 -4.60
CA GLU A 193 0.97 -16.52 -4.81
C GLU A 193 -0.49 -16.97 -4.83
N LYS A 194 -0.80 -18.11 -5.46
CA LYS A 194 -2.17 -18.67 -5.42
C LYS A 194 -2.65 -18.92 -4.00
N ILE A 195 -1.74 -19.20 -3.06
CA ILE A 195 -2.06 -19.39 -1.65
C ILE A 195 -2.44 -18.05 -1.03
N MET A 196 -1.65 -17.01 -1.28
CA MET A 196 -1.94 -15.66 -0.78
C MET A 196 -3.23 -15.08 -1.40
N ASP A 197 -3.49 -15.34 -2.68
CA ASP A 197 -4.71 -14.94 -3.38
C ASP A 197 -5.96 -15.62 -2.78
N ARG A 198 -5.85 -16.91 -2.48
CA ARG A 198 -6.90 -17.65 -1.78
C ARG A 198 -7.07 -17.16 -0.34
N LEU A 199 -5.98 -16.87 0.37
CA LEU A 199 -6.00 -16.33 1.73
C LEU A 199 -6.83 -15.05 1.79
N GLN A 200 -6.57 -14.09 0.90
CA GLN A 200 -7.34 -12.82 0.85
C GLN A 200 -8.83 -13.07 0.63
N ARG A 201 -9.19 -13.96 -0.29
CA ARG A 201 -10.59 -14.30 -0.55
C ARG A 201 -11.26 -14.94 0.67
N GLU A 202 -10.63 -15.96 1.25
CA GLU A 202 -11.19 -16.67 2.42
C GLU A 202 -11.29 -15.75 3.65
N HIS A 203 -10.31 -14.88 3.85
CA HIS A 203 -10.30 -13.93 4.95
C HIS A 203 -11.39 -12.87 4.76
N TYR A 204 -11.59 -12.38 3.53
CA TYR A 204 -12.70 -11.49 3.20
C TYR A 204 -14.06 -12.16 3.41
N GLU A 205 -14.23 -13.42 2.99
CA GLU A 205 -15.49 -14.15 3.19
C GLU A 205 -15.82 -14.41 4.66
N TYR A 206 -14.79 -14.68 5.48
CA TYR A 206 -14.95 -14.78 6.93
C TYR A 206 -15.41 -13.44 7.51
N PHE A 207 -14.75 -12.36 7.10
CA PHE A 207 -15.08 -11.00 7.50
C PHE A 207 -16.55 -10.66 7.22
N GLN A 208 -17.00 -10.88 5.97
CA GLN A 208 -18.39 -10.62 5.55
C GLN A 208 -19.42 -11.35 6.42
N LYS A 209 -19.11 -12.58 6.86
CA LYS A 209 -20.02 -13.37 7.70
C LYS A 209 -19.98 -12.95 9.16
N SER A 210 -18.82 -12.55 9.65
CA SER A 210 -18.62 -12.19 11.07
C SER A 210 -19.11 -10.79 11.44
N GLY A 211 -19.19 -9.88 10.46
CA GLY A 211 -19.55 -8.48 10.70
C GLY A 211 -18.50 -7.68 11.50
N GLY A 212 -17.27 -8.19 11.64
CA GLY A 212 -16.20 -7.50 12.37
C GLY A 212 -15.70 -6.22 11.67
N ALA A 213 -14.52 -5.72 12.06
CA ALA A 213 -13.79 -4.68 11.32
C ALA A 213 -12.63 -5.27 10.49
N LEU A 214 -12.57 -4.99 9.18
CA LEU A 214 -11.61 -5.66 8.29
C LEU A 214 -10.20 -5.19 8.63
N LEU A 215 -10.04 -3.91 8.94
CA LEU A 215 -8.79 -3.34 9.40
C LEU A 215 -8.84 -3.21 10.93
N SER A 216 -8.39 -4.26 11.62
CA SER A 216 -8.08 -4.27 13.05
C SER A 216 -6.80 -5.08 13.29
N GLN A 217 -6.20 -4.94 14.48
CA GLN A 217 -5.04 -5.75 14.83
C GLN A 217 -5.39 -7.24 14.87
N GLU A 218 -6.55 -7.62 15.41
CA GLU A 218 -6.97 -9.03 15.44
C GLU A 218 -7.18 -9.61 14.03
N SER A 219 -7.76 -8.81 13.12
CA SER A 219 -7.95 -9.24 11.74
C SER A 219 -6.62 -9.42 11.02
N ILE A 220 -5.65 -8.53 11.25
CA ILE A 220 -4.29 -8.66 10.71
C ILE A 220 -3.60 -9.89 11.29
N ASP A 221 -3.72 -10.14 12.59
CA ASP A 221 -3.12 -11.31 13.23
C ASP A 221 -3.69 -12.62 12.70
N SER A 222 -5.01 -12.71 12.55
CA SER A 222 -5.70 -13.85 11.93
C SER A 222 -5.24 -14.09 10.48
N TYR A 223 -5.13 -13.02 9.68
CA TYR A 223 -4.60 -13.09 8.32
C TYR A 223 -3.16 -13.62 8.29
N VAL A 224 -2.30 -13.11 9.17
CA VAL A 224 -0.88 -13.50 9.26
C VAL A 224 -0.72 -14.95 9.72
N ASP A 225 -1.46 -15.39 10.74
CA ASP A 225 -1.38 -16.76 11.24
C ASP A 225 -1.84 -17.77 10.19
N LYS A 226 -3.00 -17.50 9.57
CA LYS A 226 -3.53 -18.36 8.51
C LYS A 226 -2.59 -18.40 7.30
N GLY A 227 -2.07 -17.24 6.89
CA GLY A 227 -1.10 -17.16 5.79
C GLY A 227 0.18 -17.93 6.08
N THR A 228 0.75 -17.77 7.27
CA THR A 228 1.97 -18.44 7.72
C THR A 228 1.79 -19.96 7.71
N ALA A 229 0.65 -20.45 8.22
CA ALA A 229 0.33 -21.88 8.21
C ALA A 229 0.18 -22.44 6.77
N GLN A 230 -0.57 -21.74 5.90
CA GLN A 230 -0.78 -22.21 4.52
C GLN A 230 0.52 -22.22 3.69
N ILE A 231 1.36 -21.19 3.85
CA ILE A 231 2.65 -21.09 3.17
C ILE A 231 3.65 -22.14 3.68
N SER A 232 3.71 -22.36 5.01
CA SER A 232 4.58 -23.41 5.58
C SER A 232 4.19 -24.80 5.09
N ASN A 233 2.89 -25.09 5.06
CA ASN A 233 2.36 -26.35 4.51
C ASN A 233 2.65 -26.52 3.02
N TRP A 234 2.72 -25.43 2.25
CA TRP A 234 3.11 -25.49 0.86
C TRP A 234 4.61 -25.72 0.69
N GLY A 235 5.45 -24.97 1.40
CA GLY A 235 6.90 -25.13 1.32
C GLY A 235 7.32 -26.55 1.69
N GLY A 236 6.80 -27.09 2.82
CA GLY A 236 7.06 -28.46 3.25
C GLY A 236 6.70 -29.54 2.21
N ARG A 237 5.64 -29.33 1.42
CA ARG A 237 5.25 -30.24 0.33
C ARG A 237 6.13 -30.09 -0.91
N ASN A 238 6.66 -28.89 -1.16
CA ASN A 238 7.43 -28.56 -2.35
C ASN A 238 8.95 -28.55 -2.12
N HIS A 239 9.43 -29.03 -0.97
CA HIS A 239 10.85 -29.34 -0.74
C HIS A 239 11.28 -30.70 -1.30
N LYS A 240 10.33 -31.54 -1.75
CA LYS A 240 10.65 -32.87 -2.28
C LYS A 240 11.11 -32.78 -3.74
N GLY A 241 12.42 -32.73 -3.96
CA GLY A 241 13.02 -32.78 -5.31
C GLY A 241 13.07 -31.43 -6.06
N THR A 242 12.74 -30.33 -5.39
CA THR A 242 12.84 -28.95 -5.89
C THR A 242 13.24 -28.01 -4.77
N GLU A 243 13.82 -26.87 -5.12
CA GLU A 243 14.23 -25.83 -4.16
C GLU A 243 13.16 -24.75 -3.99
N ILE A 244 12.12 -24.75 -4.83
CA ILE A 244 11.02 -23.77 -4.78
C ILE A 244 10.34 -23.70 -3.39
N GLY A 245 10.33 -24.80 -2.63
CA GLY A 245 9.82 -24.79 -1.26
C GLY A 245 10.51 -23.77 -0.35
N GLN A 246 11.80 -23.46 -0.59
CA GLN A 246 12.55 -22.46 0.18
C GLN A 246 11.93 -21.06 0.11
N LEU A 247 11.16 -20.76 -0.94
CA LEU A 247 10.46 -19.47 -1.08
C LEU A 247 9.42 -19.24 0.02
N MET A 248 9.05 -20.24 0.83
CA MET A 248 8.21 -20.03 2.00
C MET A 248 8.82 -19.07 3.01
N GLU A 249 10.15 -19.04 3.15
CA GLU A 249 10.83 -18.24 4.17
C GLU A 249 10.69 -16.73 3.97
N PRO A 250 10.96 -16.15 2.78
CA PRO A 250 10.70 -14.72 2.57
C PRO A 250 9.21 -14.35 2.71
N TYR A 251 8.28 -15.24 2.38
CA TYR A 251 6.85 -15.01 2.62
C TYR A 251 6.54 -14.92 4.12
N LYS A 252 7.03 -15.87 4.92
CA LYS A 252 6.89 -15.87 6.38
C LYS A 252 7.51 -14.61 6.99
N ALA A 253 8.68 -14.19 6.52
CA ALA A 253 9.32 -12.96 6.97
C ALA A 253 8.47 -11.71 6.64
N GLY A 254 7.88 -11.64 5.44
CA GLY A 254 6.98 -10.56 5.05
C GLY A 254 5.69 -10.51 5.89
N LEU A 255 5.11 -11.68 6.18
CA LEU A 255 3.95 -11.81 7.07
C LEU A 255 4.27 -11.41 8.52
N ALA A 256 5.43 -11.79 9.04
CA ALA A 256 5.87 -11.39 10.37
C ALA A 256 6.06 -9.87 10.49
N GLU A 257 6.66 -9.21 9.49
CA GLU A 257 6.76 -7.75 9.46
C GLU A 257 5.38 -7.10 9.34
N THR A 258 4.48 -7.67 8.54
CA THR A 258 3.11 -7.17 8.35
C THR A 258 2.37 -7.05 9.68
N ARG A 259 2.44 -8.08 10.53
CA ARG A 259 1.86 -8.09 11.88
C ARG A 259 2.26 -6.87 12.71
N ILE A 260 3.51 -6.45 12.59
CA ILE A 260 4.09 -5.39 13.43
C ILE A 260 3.75 -4.01 12.89
N ILE A 261 3.82 -3.83 11.56
CA ILE A 261 3.83 -2.48 10.96
C ILE A 261 2.52 -2.09 10.29
N LEU A 262 1.68 -3.05 9.87
CA LEU A 262 0.60 -2.77 8.95
C LEU A 262 -0.47 -1.87 9.59
N TYR A 263 -0.99 -2.26 10.76
CA TYR A 263 -2.06 -1.51 11.41
C TYR A 263 -1.67 -0.02 11.64
N PRO A 264 -0.56 0.32 12.32
CA PRO A 264 -0.21 1.72 12.55
C PRO A 264 0.06 2.49 11.24
N GLN A 265 0.60 1.85 10.21
CA GLN A 265 0.80 2.49 8.90
C GLN A 265 -0.52 2.73 8.17
N ALA A 266 -1.45 1.79 8.23
CA ALA A 266 -2.76 1.91 7.60
C ALA A 266 -3.59 3.02 8.28
N MET A 267 -3.62 3.05 9.61
CA MET A 267 -4.33 4.07 10.38
C MET A 267 -3.79 5.48 10.07
N ARG A 268 -2.46 5.64 10.05
CA ARG A 268 -1.82 6.91 9.67
C ARG A 268 -2.13 7.31 8.22
N SER A 269 -2.16 6.34 7.32
CA SER A 269 -2.53 6.57 5.92
C SER A 269 -3.96 7.09 5.79
N ILE A 270 -4.89 6.56 6.59
CA ILE A 270 -6.29 7.01 6.59
C ILE A 270 -6.41 8.37 7.26
N GLU A 271 -5.73 8.60 8.38
CA GLU A 271 -5.67 9.88 9.09
C GLU A 271 -5.24 11.02 8.15
N TYR A 272 -4.17 10.81 7.35
CA TYR A 272 -3.74 11.79 6.36
C TYR A 272 -4.80 12.06 5.29
N PHE A 273 -5.50 11.03 4.82
CA PHE A 273 -6.58 11.23 3.87
C PHE A 273 -7.74 12.04 4.47
N LEU A 274 -8.13 11.76 5.72
CA LEU A 274 -9.19 12.49 6.41
C LEU A 274 -8.78 13.95 6.65
N GLN A 275 -7.52 14.20 6.98
CA GLN A 275 -6.98 15.55 7.08
C GLN A 275 -7.03 16.28 5.73
N ASP A 276 -6.61 15.63 4.64
CA ASP A 276 -6.69 16.19 3.28
C ASP A 276 -8.14 16.55 2.90
N MET A 277 -9.15 15.80 3.37
CA MET A 277 -10.57 16.14 3.17
C MET A 277 -10.98 17.43 3.88
N ILE A 278 -10.57 17.58 5.16
CA ILE A 278 -10.87 18.78 5.95
C ILE A 278 -10.16 20.01 5.37
N GLU A 279 -8.91 19.87 4.96
CA GLU A 279 -8.13 20.94 4.29
C GLU A 279 -8.73 21.33 2.93
N ALA A 280 -9.45 20.42 2.28
CA ALA A 280 -10.20 20.68 1.06
C ALA A 280 -11.61 21.26 1.30
N GLU A 281 -11.97 21.55 2.56
CA GLU A 281 -13.30 22.05 2.97
C GLU A 281 -14.45 21.12 2.53
N ASP A 282 -14.19 19.82 2.40
CA ASP A 282 -15.21 18.83 2.04
C ASP A 282 -15.76 18.12 3.29
N PHE A 283 -16.86 18.68 3.81
CA PHE A 283 -17.50 18.20 5.03
C PHE A 283 -18.53 17.09 4.82
N THR A 284 -18.53 16.43 3.66
CA THR A 284 -19.54 15.42 3.30
C THR A 284 -19.64 14.27 4.31
N LEU A 285 -18.52 13.88 4.92
CA LEU A 285 -18.47 12.78 5.90
C LEU A 285 -18.45 13.25 7.36
N GLY A 286 -18.16 14.53 7.60
CA GLY A 286 -17.92 15.09 8.92
C GLY A 286 -17.25 16.47 8.83
N SER A 287 -17.48 17.31 9.83
CA SER A 287 -16.99 18.70 9.86
C SER A 287 -15.66 18.88 10.58
N SER A 288 -15.19 17.87 11.31
CA SER A 288 -13.92 17.93 12.03
C SER A 288 -13.12 16.64 11.88
N LEU A 289 -11.80 16.76 12.05
CA LEU A 289 -10.92 15.59 12.08
C LEU A 289 -11.27 14.64 13.23
N GLN A 290 -11.78 15.18 14.34
CA GLN A 290 -12.21 14.37 15.48
C GLN A 290 -13.40 13.48 15.10
N ASP A 291 -14.45 14.03 14.48
CA ASP A 291 -15.63 13.26 14.05
C ASP A 291 -15.25 12.14 13.07
N LEU A 292 -14.38 12.46 12.10
CA LEU A 292 -13.91 11.51 11.09
C LEU A 292 -13.01 10.43 11.71
N SER A 293 -12.17 10.80 12.68
CA SER A 293 -11.33 9.86 13.41
C SER A 293 -12.17 8.93 14.29
N ASP A 294 -13.20 9.43 14.95
CA ASP A 294 -14.08 8.61 15.77
C ASP A 294 -14.88 7.63 14.92
N ARG A 295 -15.25 8.03 13.70
CA ARG A 295 -15.96 7.18 12.75
C ARG A 295 -15.08 6.11 12.10
N TYR A 296 -13.84 6.43 11.76
CA TYR A 296 -13.00 5.55 10.92
C TYR A 296 -11.76 5.00 11.59
N LEU A 297 -11.29 5.63 12.67
CA LEU A 297 -10.04 5.31 13.35
C LEU A 297 -10.21 4.82 14.79
N GLN A 298 -11.32 5.09 15.46
CA GLN A 298 -11.57 4.50 16.78
C GLN A 298 -12.02 3.05 16.66
N GLU A 299 -11.38 2.20 17.46
CA GLU A 299 -11.91 0.90 17.82
C GLU A 299 -13.26 1.11 18.53
N THR A 300 -14.32 0.49 18.02
CA THR A 300 -15.39 0.03 18.90
C THR A 300 -14.78 -1.02 19.81
N GLU A 301 -14.15 -0.57 20.89
CA GLU A 301 -13.69 -1.45 21.94
C GLU A 301 -14.90 -1.96 22.72
N SER A 302 -15.18 -3.25 22.61
CA SER A 302 -15.38 -4.01 23.83
C SER A 302 -14.04 -4.03 24.60
N GLY A 303 -13.82 -2.97 25.37
CA GLY A 303 -13.01 -2.92 26.59
C GLY A 303 -11.52 -3.23 26.52
N ASN A 304 -10.73 -2.56 25.69
CA ASN A 304 -9.29 -2.63 25.86
C ASN A 304 -8.61 -1.30 25.59
N LYS A 305 -8.91 -0.31 26.45
CA LYS A 305 -8.48 1.10 26.34
C LYS A 305 -7.11 1.11 25.70
N GLY A 306 -7.08 1.42 24.40
CA GLY A 306 -5.90 1.40 23.59
C GLY A 306 -4.83 2.09 24.39
N ILE A 307 -3.79 1.34 24.74
CA ILE A 307 -2.59 1.92 25.31
C ILE A 307 -2.13 2.89 24.23
N ARG A 308 -2.52 4.16 24.35
CA ARG A 308 -1.80 5.27 23.75
C ARG A 308 -0.44 5.15 24.39
N VAL A 309 0.44 4.36 23.80
CA VAL A 309 1.86 4.42 24.12
C VAL A 309 2.19 5.87 23.80
N PRO A 310 2.43 6.72 24.82
CA PRO A 310 2.77 8.10 24.56
C PRO A 310 3.99 8.04 23.67
N ARG A 311 3.92 8.69 22.50
CA ARG A 311 5.08 8.77 21.62
C ARG A 311 6.21 9.37 22.48
N PRO A 312 7.42 8.80 22.46
CA PRO A 312 8.54 9.41 23.14
C PRO A 312 8.63 10.87 22.70
N GLU A 313 8.78 11.81 23.63
CA GLU A 313 8.78 13.26 23.32
C GLU A 313 9.80 13.60 22.24
N SER A 314 10.90 12.86 22.18
CA SER A 314 11.92 12.97 21.13
C SER A 314 11.39 12.72 19.71
N VAL A 315 10.49 11.75 19.55
CA VAL A 315 9.86 11.41 18.26
C VAL A 315 8.81 12.45 17.90
N GLN A 316 8.03 12.93 18.88
CA GLN A 316 7.05 13.99 18.63
C GLN A 316 7.72 15.29 18.23
N LYS A 317 8.82 15.65 18.91
CA LYS A 317 9.63 16.84 18.59
C LYS A 317 10.21 16.79 17.18
N LEU A 318 10.73 15.64 16.73
CA LEU A 318 11.22 15.46 15.36
C LEU A 318 10.11 15.60 14.31
N ILE A 319 8.90 15.14 14.62
CA ILE A 319 7.73 15.30 13.74
C ILE A 319 7.35 16.78 13.66
N ASP A 320 7.33 17.50 14.78
CA ASP A 320 6.99 18.91 14.84
C ASP A 320 8.04 19.75 14.09
N GLU A 321 9.33 19.46 14.29
CA GLU A 321 10.44 20.08 13.56
C GLU A 321 10.30 19.86 12.04
N PHE A 322 9.99 18.63 11.62
CA PHE A 322 9.77 18.31 10.20
C PHE A 322 8.53 19.00 9.62
N GLN A 323 7.45 19.17 10.40
CA GLN A 323 6.25 19.88 9.98
C GLN A 323 6.48 21.40 9.87
N VAL A 324 7.30 21.97 10.76
CA VAL A 324 7.72 23.38 10.70
C VAL A 324 8.61 23.61 9.49
N GLU A 325 9.60 22.76 9.27
CA GLU A 325 10.50 22.82 8.11
C GLU A 325 9.73 22.67 6.78
N ARG A 326 8.71 21.79 6.77
CA ARG A 326 7.77 21.67 5.65
C ARG A 326 7.01 22.98 5.38
N ARG A 327 6.50 23.66 6.41
CA ARG A 327 5.75 24.93 6.25
C ARG A 327 6.64 26.05 5.71
N ILE A 328 7.89 26.10 6.19
CA ILE A 328 8.92 27.04 5.73
C ILE A 328 9.25 26.76 4.25
N ASN A 329 9.47 25.50 3.89
CA ASN A 329 9.84 25.10 2.53
C ASN A 329 8.68 25.12 1.53
N SER A 330 7.42 25.13 1.98
CA SER A 330 6.24 25.30 1.11
C SER A 330 5.87 26.76 0.83
N GLY A 331 6.70 27.74 1.23
CA GLY A 331 6.50 29.14 0.87
C GLY A 331 5.31 29.81 1.58
N ALA A 332 4.89 29.33 2.74
CA ALA A 332 4.01 30.10 3.62
C ALA A 332 4.85 31.19 4.29
N LEU A 333 5.05 32.30 3.58
CA LEU A 333 5.56 33.53 4.14
C LEU A 333 4.71 33.90 5.36
N LEU A 334 5.38 33.93 6.50
CA LEU A 334 4.97 34.68 7.68
C LEU A 334 4.65 36.12 7.25
N GLY A 335 3.36 36.47 7.22
CA GLY A 335 2.95 37.85 7.41
C GLY A 335 3.14 38.18 8.90
N PRO A 336 3.84 39.28 9.25
CA PRO A 336 4.02 39.67 10.64
C PRO A 336 2.68 40.08 11.25
N GLY A 337 2.48 39.71 12.51
CA GLY A 337 1.23 39.89 13.23
C GLY A 337 0.76 41.34 13.35
N SER A 338 -0.55 41.48 13.51
CA SER A 338 -1.14 42.56 14.28
C SER A 338 -1.70 41.95 15.57
N THR A 339 -0.93 42.11 16.62
CA THR A 339 -1.34 41.97 18.01
C THR A 339 -2.62 42.75 18.29
N SER A 340 -3.53 42.13 19.04
CA SER A 340 -4.56 42.78 19.82
C SER A 340 -3.99 43.89 20.70
N SER A 341 -4.55 45.09 20.63
CA SER A 341 -4.57 46.02 21.76
C SER A 341 -6.00 46.50 21.95
N SER A 342 -6.58 46.03 23.03
CA SER A 342 -7.78 46.51 23.69
C SER A 342 -7.80 48.03 23.85
N ASP A 343 -8.96 48.63 23.55
CA ASP A 343 -9.41 49.88 24.16
C ASP A 343 -9.34 49.80 25.69
N PRO A 344 -9.11 50.95 26.34
CA PRO A 344 -10.18 51.45 27.18
C PRO A 344 -10.38 52.98 27.09
N LEU A 345 -11.66 53.38 27.03
CA LEU A 345 -12.27 54.56 27.67
C LEU A 345 -11.54 55.92 27.52
N GLN A 346 -12.04 56.77 26.62
CA GLN A 346 -12.83 57.99 26.94
C GLN A 346 -13.29 58.69 25.66
#